data_AF-A0A6N8ZD79-F1
#
_entry.id   AF-A0A6N8ZD79-F1
#
_cell.length_a   1.000
_cell.length_b   1.000
_cell.length_c   1.000
_cell.angle_alpha   90.00
_cell.angle_beta   90.00
_cell.angle_gamma   90.00
#
_symmetry.space_group_name_H-M   'P 1'
#
loop_
_entity.id
_entity.type
_entity.pdbx_description
1 polymer ?
#
loop_
_entity_poly.entity_id
_entity_poly.type
_entity_poly.pdbx_seq_one_letter_code
_entity_poly.pdbx_strand_id
1 'polypeptide(L)'
;MIEVITFYLIKSWLYENSVAIERRLPEYANPSITHNVEFSFHPSSEIATLEARKTDAPLTAKKIHRLLNSPDWSRDGFKTNNLLSNDGILRNGCVLHADDARLMVARLAGSTATDYSVSVNRLVPHPFAVMECKRVGVEEGVNKGPQTIEKAKQGAYVARTVSALQKVRMRDGTTYGVLQTDAGQLRYEPYNDFLHQIIESNDRALLEDFTLTIGVVSNHGNWFTAEDHNKELKVLADSYDWLLFLSDAGLAEFVRSLILDQMNNIKQSQRPFIKATTGVEEAIGSPRSGWIFTLTLHCATISTGTRPRSKDGLTLYRPQTLQSIN
;
A
#
# COMPACT_ATOMS: atom_id res chain seq x y z
N MET A 1 11.34 7.70 8.07
CA MET A 1 11.92 6.37 8.35
C MET A 1 10.86 5.30 8.19
N ILE A 2 9.75 5.36 8.92
CA ILE A 2 8.61 4.42 8.74
C ILE A 2 8.16 4.29 7.28
N GLU A 3 8.08 5.40 6.54
CA GLU A 3 7.64 5.45 5.15
C GLU A 3 8.60 4.69 4.22
N VAL A 4 9.91 4.78 4.51
CA VAL A 4 10.94 4.03 3.78
C VAL A 4 10.81 2.53 4.06
N ILE A 5 10.64 2.16 5.34
CA ILE A 5 10.44 0.77 5.75
C ILE A 5 9.20 0.19 5.07
N THR A 6 8.08 0.91 5.11
CA THR A 6 6.84 0.54 4.42
C THR A 6 7.06 0.36 2.93
N PHE A 7 7.81 1.25 2.26
CA PHE A 7 8.09 1.07 0.84
C PHE A 7 8.89 -0.22 0.54
N TYR A 8 9.87 -0.56 1.36
CA TYR A 8 10.62 -1.81 1.19
C TYR A 8 9.79 -3.04 1.55
N LEU A 9 8.85 -2.92 2.47
CA LEU A 9 7.85 -3.95 2.75
C LEU A 9 6.97 -4.20 1.51
N ILE A 10 6.46 -3.13 0.90
CA ILE A 10 5.70 -3.16 -0.36
C ILE A 10 6.50 -3.87 -1.45
N LYS A 11 7.78 -3.54 -1.60
CA LYS A 11 8.69 -4.19 -2.56
C LYS A 11 8.88 -5.67 -2.24
N SER A 12 9.01 -6.05 -0.96
CA SER A 12 9.12 -7.45 -0.56
C SER A 12 7.87 -8.28 -0.88
N TRP A 13 6.71 -7.61 -0.95
CA TRP A 13 5.44 -8.19 -1.35
C TRP A 13 5.20 -8.16 -2.86
N LEU A 14 6.18 -7.70 -3.64
CA LEU A 14 6.13 -7.60 -5.11
C LEU A 14 5.06 -6.62 -5.61
N TYR A 15 4.69 -5.63 -4.79
CA TYR A 15 3.71 -4.60 -5.14
C TYR A 15 4.32 -3.31 -5.61
N GLU A 16 5.65 -3.22 -5.78
CA GLU A 16 6.30 -1.97 -6.18
C GLU A 16 5.68 -1.43 -7.46
N ASN A 17 5.45 -2.27 -8.48
CA ASN A 17 4.88 -1.85 -9.76
C ASN A 17 3.39 -1.51 -9.70
N SER A 18 2.73 -1.77 -8.58
CA SER A 18 1.31 -1.53 -8.34
C SER A 18 1.05 -0.32 -7.45
N VAL A 19 2.07 0.42 -7.03
CA VAL A 19 1.90 1.52 -6.08
C VAL A 19 1.96 2.89 -6.76
N ALA A 20 1.21 3.86 -6.25
CA ALA A 20 1.47 5.28 -6.42
C ALA A 20 1.76 5.92 -5.07
N ILE A 21 2.80 6.75 -5.03
CA ILE A 21 3.32 7.37 -3.80
C ILE A 21 2.83 8.83 -3.76
N GLU A 22 2.38 9.29 -2.59
CA GLU A 22 1.92 10.67 -2.34
C GLU A 22 0.83 11.12 -3.34
N ARG A 23 -0.26 10.36 -3.42
CA ARG A 23 -1.36 10.59 -4.37
C ARG A 23 -2.57 11.20 -3.67
N ARG A 24 -3.24 12.14 -4.36
CA ARG A 24 -4.59 12.60 -3.99
C ARG A 24 -5.62 11.53 -4.33
N LEU A 25 -6.40 11.14 -3.33
CA LEU A 25 -7.56 10.26 -3.50
C LEU A 25 -8.83 10.99 -3.07
N PRO A 26 -9.91 10.90 -3.86
CA PRO A 26 -11.21 11.42 -3.46
C PRO A 26 -11.83 10.59 -2.34
N GLU A 27 -12.74 11.19 -1.59
CA GLU A 27 -13.65 10.44 -0.74
C GLU A 27 -14.62 9.61 -1.59
N TYR A 28 -15.07 8.48 -1.05
CA TYR A 28 -16.06 7.62 -1.68
C TYR A 28 -17.33 8.43 -2.01
N ALA A 29 -17.75 8.35 -3.28
CA ALA A 29 -18.89 9.08 -3.83
C ALA A 29 -18.85 10.63 -3.66
N ASN A 30 -17.68 11.21 -3.33
CA ASN A 30 -17.51 12.65 -3.19
C ASN A 30 -16.16 13.15 -3.77
N PRO A 31 -16.07 13.30 -5.10
CA PRO A 31 -14.82 13.70 -5.77
C PRO A 31 -14.36 15.12 -5.46
N SER A 32 -15.21 15.95 -4.85
CA SER A 32 -14.86 17.33 -4.49
C SER A 32 -13.94 17.44 -3.27
N ILE A 33 -13.88 16.38 -2.45
CA ILE A 33 -13.02 16.31 -1.27
C ILE A 33 -11.93 15.27 -1.53
N THR A 34 -10.67 15.70 -1.46
CA THR A 34 -9.52 14.84 -1.74
C THR A 34 -8.49 14.88 -0.62
N HIS A 35 -7.87 13.73 -0.36
CA HIS A 35 -6.84 13.54 0.66
C HIS A 35 -5.56 13.04 0.03
N ASN A 36 -4.41 13.53 0.49
CA ASN A 36 -3.13 12.94 0.08
C ASN A 36 -2.89 11.68 0.91
N VAL A 37 -2.66 10.55 0.24
CA VAL A 37 -2.24 9.30 0.88
C VAL A 37 -0.79 8.97 0.58
N GLU A 38 -0.06 8.39 1.54
CA GLU A 38 1.35 8.07 1.35
C GLU A 38 1.55 6.98 0.30
N PHE A 39 0.80 5.88 0.36
CA PHE A 39 0.84 4.81 -0.63
C PHE A 39 -0.56 4.37 -1.03
N SER A 40 -0.80 4.27 -2.33
CA SER A 40 -2.04 3.70 -2.90
C SER A 40 -1.70 2.56 -3.83
N PHE A 41 -2.40 1.44 -3.71
CA PHE A 41 -2.18 0.21 -4.47
C PHE A 41 -3.27 0.06 -5.52
N HIS A 42 -2.85 -0.18 -6.74
CA HIS A 42 -3.69 -0.16 -7.92
C HIS A 42 -3.44 -1.42 -8.73
N PRO A 43 -4.48 -1.98 -9.39
CA PRO A 43 -4.26 -2.95 -10.45
C PRO A 43 -3.28 -2.37 -11.48
N SER A 44 -2.25 -3.14 -11.82
CA SER A 44 -1.13 -2.67 -12.64
C SER A 44 -0.92 -3.55 -13.86
N SER A 45 -0.52 -2.89 -14.95
CA SER A 45 -0.10 -3.54 -16.19
C SER A 45 1.21 -2.91 -16.66
N GLU A 46 2.24 -3.72 -16.91
CA GLU A 46 3.45 -3.22 -17.54
C GLU A 46 3.17 -2.81 -18.98
N ILE A 47 3.60 -1.61 -19.35
CA ILE A 47 3.46 -1.07 -20.70
C ILE A 47 4.77 -1.27 -21.46
N ALA A 48 5.90 -1.02 -20.81
CA ALA A 48 7.21 -1.12 -21.42
C ALA A 48 8.32 -1.28 -20.37
N THR A 49 9.41 -1.88 -20.81
CA THR A 49 10.72 -1.79 -20.15
C THR A 49 11.65 -1.00 -21.08
N LEU A 50 12.25 0.06 -20.56
CA LEU A 50 13.06 1.03 -21.31
C LEU A 50 14.51 0.96 -20.84
N GLU A 51 15.45 1.00 -21.77
CA GLU A 51 16.88 1.11 -21.47
C GLU A 51 17.31 2.58 -21.59
N ALA A 52 18.02 3.08 -20.58
CA ALA A 52 18.57 4.43 -20.53
C ALA A 52 20.03 4.39 -20.11
N ARG A 53 20.93 5.03 -20.87
CA ARG A 53 22.35 5.03 -20.51
C ARG A 53 22.54 5.84 -19.23
N LYS A 54 23.49 5.44 -18.39
CA LYS A 54 23.80 6.19 -17.16
C LYS A 54 24.27 7.62 -17.43
N THR A 55 24.93 7.84 -18.57
CA THR A 55 25.31 9.18 -19.04
C THR A 55 24.12 10.07 -19.39
N ASP A 56 22.93 9.49 -19.56
CA ASP A 56 21.71 10.21 -19.90
C ASP A 56 20.96 10.70 -18.65
N ALA A 57 21.55 10.60 -17.44
CA ALA A 57 21.03 11.25 -16.23
C ALA A 57 20.86 12.78 -16.41
N PRO A 58 19.87 13.43 -15.78
CA PRO A 58 18.90 12.85 -14.87
C PRO A 58 17.80 12.14 -15.67
N LEU A 59 17.20 11.08 -15.11
CA LEU A 59 16.04 10.41 -15.72
C LEU A 59 14.77 11.12 -15.28
N THR A 60 14.37 12.13 -16.04
CA THR A 60 13.15 12.91 -15.83
C THR A 60 11.94 12.23 -16.47
N ALA A 61 10.72 12.52 -15.99
CA ALA A 61 9.50 12.01 -16.61
C ALA A 61 9.43 12.32 -18.11
N LYS A 62 9.88 13.53 -18.52
CA LYS A 62 9.96 13.94 -19.93
C LYS A 62 10.92 13.09 -20.77
N LYS A 63 12.07 12.69 -20.20
CA LYS A 63 13.02 11.79 -20.90
C LYS A 63 12.46 10.38 -21.02
N ILE A 64 11.85 9.86 -19.95
CA ILE A 64 11.22 8.54 -19.94
C ILE A 64 10.09 8.48 -20.98
N HIS A 65 9.23 9.49 -21.04
CA HIS A 65 8.20 9.61 -22.07
C HIS A 65 8.75 9.63 -23.49
N ARG A 66 9.86 10.35 -23.72
CA ARG A 66 10.53 10.37 -25.03
C ARG A 66 11.03 8.97 -25.42
N LEU A 67 11.56 8.21 -24.47
CA LEU A 67 12.03 6.83 -24.70
C LEU A 67 10.88 5.88 -24.98
N LEU A 68 9.71 6.08 -24.37
CA LEU A 68 8.51 5.29 -24.63
C LEU A 68 8.01 5.44 -26.08
N ASN A 69 8.24 6.60 -26.70
CA ASN A 69 7.91 6.92 -28.10
C ASN A 69 6.48 6.50 -28.51
N SER A 70 5.50 6.69 -27.61
CA SER A 70 4.12 6.28 -27.84
C SER A 70 3.22 7.51 -28.05
N PRO A 71 2.41 7.54 -29.13
CA PRO A 71 1.53 8.67 -29.46
C PRO A 71 0.33 8.80 -28.51
N ASP A 72 -0.02 7.75 -27.76
CA ASP A 72 -1.19 7.70 -26.87
C ASP A 72 -1.06 8.63 -25.64
N TRP A 73 0.15 9.12 -25.37
CA TRP A 73 0.52 9.88 -24.16
C TRP A 73 0.96 11.31 -24.51
N SER A 74 0.20 11.93 -25.42
CA SER A 74 0.42 13.28 -25.97
C SER A 74 0.71 14.34 -24.91
N ARG A 75 1.39 15.41 -25.35
CA ARG A 75 2.25 16.34 -24.60
C ARG A 75 1.68 17.11 -23.39
N ASP A 76 0.42 16.92 -23.03
CA ASP A 76 -0.28 17.67 -21.99
C ASP A 76 -0.49 16.81 -20.73
N GLY A 77 -0.17 17.37 -19.55
CA GLY A 77 -0.38 16.70 -18.26
C GLY A 77 0.86 16.02 -17.65
N PHE A 78 2.05 16.14 -18.26
CA PHE A 78 3.28 15.60 -17.67
C PHE A 78 3.60 16.22 -16.31
N LYS A 79 3.97 15.37 -15.36
CA LYS A 79 4.52 15.84 -14.08
C LYS A 79 6.00 16.17 -14.24
N THR A 80 6.47 17.21 -13.57
CA THR A 80 7.88 17.68 -13.62
C THR A 80 8.79 16.89 -12.67
N ASN A 81 8.60 15.58 -12.62
CA ASN A 81 9.18 14.71 -11.60
C ASN A 81 10.41 13.99 -12.19
N ASN A 82 11.37 13.64 -11.33
CA ASN A 82 12.57 12.89 -11.73
C ASN A 82 12.59 11.54 -11.03
N LEU A 83 12.80 10.47 -11.79
CA LEU A 83 13.07 9.14 -11.24
C LEU A 83 14.50 9.09 -10.67
N LEU A 84 15.46 9.62 -11.43
CA LEU A 84 16.87 9.70 -11.02
C LEU A 84 17.37 11.13 -11.26
N SER A 85 17.99 11.73 -10.25
CA SER A 85 18.60 13.07 -10.35
C SER A 85 20.00 13.04 -10.97
N ASN A 86 20.58 14.22 -11.22
CA ASN A 86 21.96 14.35 -11.70
C ASN A 86 22.98 13.87 -10.67
N ASP A 87 22.66 14.05 -9.39
CA ASP A 87 23.53 13.70 -8.27
C ASP A 87 23.36 12.22 -7.86
N GLY A 88 22.72 11.40 -8.70
CA GLY A 88 22.53 9.97 -8.45
C GLY A 88 21.44 9.62 -7.44
N ILE A 89 20.67 10.60 -6.94
CA ILE A 89 19.55 10.33 -6.03
C ILE A 89 18.40 9.67 -6.80
N LEU A 90 18.08 8.43 -6.45
CA LEU A 90 16.97 7.64 -6.98
C LEU A 90 15.70 7.85 -6.14
N ARG A 91 14.56 8.10 -6.80
CA ARG A 91 13.23 8.06 -6.17
C ARG A 91 12.62 6.67 -6.27
N ASN A 92 11.85 6.29 -5.25
CA ASN A 92 11.14 5.01 -5.15
C ASN A 92 10.09 4.78 -6.26
N GLY A 93 9.68 5.85 -6.94
CA GLY A 93 8.84 5.82 -8.12
C GLY A 93 8.73 7.21 -8.73
N CYS A 94 8.30 7.27 -9.98
CA CYS A 94 8.09 8.52 -10.70
C CYS A 94 6.73 8.48 -11.41
N VAL A 95 5.78 9.31 -10.97
CA VAL A 95 4.53 9.49 -11.71
C VAL A 95 4.85 10.19 -13.03
N LEU A 96 4.57 9.51 -14.13
CA LEU A 96 4.80 10.01 -15.48
C LEU A 96 3.60 10.82 -16.00
N HIS A 97 2.41 10.37 -15.64
CA HIS A 97 1.12 10.94 -16.07
C HIS A 97 0.04 10.61 -15.04
N ALA A 98 -0.89 11.53 -14.79
CA ALA A 98 -2.05 11.30 -13.94
C ALA A 98 -3.21 12.20 -14.35
N ASP A 99 -4.34 11.58 -14.74
CA ASP A 99 -5.66 12.19 -14.92
C ASP A 99 -6.75 11.26 -14.35
N ASP A 100 -8.02 11.59 -14.58
CA ASP A 100 -9.17 10.84 -14.04
C ASP A 100 -9.26 9.40 -14.57
N ALA A 101 -8.73 9.15 -15.77
CA ALA A 101 -8.81 7.85 -16.43
C ALA A 101 -7.48 7.07 -16.39
N ARG A 102 -6.36 7.75 -16.18
CA ARG A 102 -5.02 7.20 -16.45
C ARG A 102 -4.05 7.58 -15.35
N LEU A 103 -3.35 6.57 -14.83
CA LEU A 103 -2.24 6.74 -13.92
C LEU A 103 -1.03 5.95 -14.44
N MET A 104 0.09 6.62 -14.65
CA MET A 104 1.32 5.98 -15.12
C MET A 104 2.48 6.26 -14.17
N VAL A 105 3.25 5.21 -13.93
CA VAL A 105 4.39 5.24 -13.01
C VAL A 105 5.58 4.58 -13.67
N ALA A 106 6.76 5.14 -13.41
CA ALA A 106 8.05 4.56 -13.80
C ALA A 106 8.86 4.20 -12.58
N ARG A 107 9.63 3.12 -12.69
CA ARG A 107 10.53 2.59 -11.66
C ARG A 107 11.81 2.09 -12.26
N LEU A 108 12.87 2.15 -11.47
CA LEU A 108 14.11 1.47 -11.82
C LEU A 108 13.94 -0.04 -11.58
N ALA A 109 13.94 -0.81 -12.66
CA ALA A 109 13.84 -2.28 -12.63
C ALA A 109 15.21 -2.93 -12.40
N GLY A 110 16.29 -2.30 -12.90
CA GLY A 110 17.64 -2.79 -12.73
C GLY A 110 18.69 -1.80 -13.21
N SER A 111 19.96 -2.14 -13.01
CA SER A 111 21.07 -1.38 -13.57
C SER A 111 22.23 -2.31 -13.93
N THR A 112 22.88 -2.05 -15.06
CA THR A 112 24.15 -2.68 -15.45
C THR A 112 25.32 -1.74 -15.14
N ALA A 113 26.52 -2.01 -15.66
CA ALA A 113 27.64 -1.08 -15.57
C ALA A 113 27.34 0.25 -16.29
N THR A 114 26.71 0.18 -17.46
CA THR A 114 26.53 1.29 -18.40
C THR A 114 25.11 1.84 -18.47
N ASP A 115 24.12 1.05 -18.08
CA ASP A 115 22.72 1.33 -18.36
C ASP A 115 21.81 1.16 -17.13
N TYR A 116 20.67 1.81 -17.20
CA TYR A 116 19.53 1.67 -16.31
C TYR A 116 18.38 1.03 -17.08
N SER A 117 17.75 0.03 -16.47
CA SER A 117 16.50 -0.56 -16.97
C SER A 117 15.33 0.03 -16.18
N VAL A 118 14.37 0.63 -16.89
CA VAL A 118 13.23 1.36 -16.32
C VAL A 118 11.93 0.68 -16.73
N SER A 119 11.18 0.16 -15.76
CA SER A 119 9.83 -0.35 -16.01
C SER A 119 8.83 0.81 -15.97
N VAL A 120 7.89 0.79 -16.91
CA VAL A 120 6.78 1.74 -17.01
C VAL A 120 5.47 0.96 -16.92
N ASN A 121 4.66 1.28 -15.93
CA ASN A 121 3.40 0.61 -15.66
C ASN A 121 2.21 1.59 -15.76
N ARG A 122 1.10 1.08 -16.26
CA ARG A 122 -0.22 1.71 -16.17
C ARG A 122 -0.94 1.14 -14.97
N LEU A 123 -1.39 2.04 -14.10
CA LEU A 123 -2.24 1.77 -12.96
C LEU A 123 -3.68 2.14 -13.30
N VAL A 124 -4.64 1.32 -12.87
CA VAL A 124 -6.05 1.71 -12.83
C VAL A 124 -6.21 2.84 -11.80
N PRO A 125 -6.99 3.91 -12.05
CA PRO A 125 -7.02 5.08 -11.14
C PRO A 125 -7.57 4.82 -9.73
N HIS A 126 -8.51 3.88 -9.59
CA HIS A 126 -9.10 3.51 -8.31
C HIS A 126 -8.20 2.49 -7.60
N PRO A 127 -7.75 2.78 -6.36
CA PRO A 127 -6.91 1.85 -5.62
C PRO A 127 -7.74 0.70 -5.02
N PHE A 128 -7.18 -0.50 -4.98
CA PHE A 128 -7.75 -1.60 -4.17
C PHE A 128 -7.31 -1.53 -2.70
N ALA A 129 -6.24 -0.79 -2.39
CA ALA A 129 -5.78 -0.58 -1.02
C ALA A 129 -5.01 0.74 -0.87
N VAL A 130 -4.94 1.25 0.35
CA VAL A 130 -4.09 2.38 0.75
C VAL A 130 -3.29 2.03 2.00
N MET A 131 -2.06 2.52 2.07
CA MET A 131 -1.23 2.46 3.27
C MET A 131 -0.84 3.85 3.72
N GLU A 132 -1.14 4.14 4.97
CA GLU A 132 -0.85 5.41 5.62
C GLU A 132 0.16 5.20 6.76
N CYS A 133 1.26 5.96 6.73
CA CYS A 133 2.31 5.81 7.73
C CYS A 133 2.15 6.87 8.81
N LYS A 134 2.02 6.44 10.07
CA LYS A 134 1.93 7.35 11.22
C LYS A 134 3.01 7.03 12.24
N ARG A 135 3.71 8.08 12.67
CA ARG A 135 4.61 8.01 13.82
C ARG A 135 3.83 8.48 15.03
N VAL A 136 3.82 7.67 16.07
CA VAL A 136 3.12 7.97 17.31
C VAL A 136 4.14 7.93 18.44
N GLY A 137 4.27 9.03 19.17
CA GLY A 137 5.26 9.21 20.22
C GLY A 137 5.49 10.69 20.54
N VAL A 138 6.10 10.96 21.69
CA VAL A 138 6.53 12.31 22.10
C VAL A 138 7.99 12.49 21.66
N GLU A 139 8.29 13.50 20.85
CA GLU A 139 9.67 13.81 20.47
C GLU A 139 10.47 14.24 21.71
N GLU A 140 11.72 13.79 21.82
CA GLU A 140 12.60 14.09 22.95
C GLU A 140 12.73 15.62 23.13
N GLY A 141 12.38 16.12 24.33
CA GLY A 141 12.38 17.55 24.65
C GLY A 141 11.07 18.31 24.37
N VAL A 142 10.03 17.65 23.83
CA VAL A 142 8.73 18.28 23.54
C VAL A 142 7.68 17.83 24.55
N ASN A 143 7.40 18.63 25.58
CA ASN A 143 6.39 18.33 26.61
C ASN A 143 4.93 18.46 26.15
N LYS A 144 4.68 18.75 24.87
CA LYS A 144 3.34 18.98 24.31
C LYS A 144 3.06 17.97 23.21
N GLY A 145 2.12 17.05 23.46
CA GLY A 145 1.50 16.17 22.46
C GLY A 145 0.15 16.65 21.86
N PRO A 146 0.01 17.87 21.27
CA PRO A 146 -1.17 18.27 20.50
C PRO A 146 -0.87 18.47 18.99
N GLN A 147 0.12 17.78 18.43
CA GLN A 147 0.30 17.70 16.97
C GLN A 147 0.21 16.26 16.44
N THR A 148 0.38 15.26 17.31
CA THR A 148 0.34 13.84 16.96
C THR A 148 -1.09 13.33 16.85
N ILE A 149 -1.99 13.76 17.76
CA ILE A 149 -3.40 13.35 17.73
C ILE A 149 -4.15 13.96 16.54
N GLU A 150 -3.88 15.21 16.15
CA GLU A 150 -4.48 15.88 14.99
C GLU A 150 -4.10 15.18 13.69
N LYS A 151 -2.82 14.78 13.55
CA LYS A 151 -2.34 14.00 12.39
C LYS A 151 -2.93 12.59 12.37
N ALA A 152 -3.05 11.95 13.53
CA ALA A 152 -3.70 10.64 13.65
C ALA A 152 -5.19 10.72 13.28
N LYS A 153 -5.90 11.76 13.74
CA LYS A 153 -7.30 12.04 13.39
C LYS A 153 -7.48 12.27 11.90
N GLN A 154 -6.56 12.97 11.24
CA GLN A 154 -6.59 13.16 9.79
C GLN A 154 -6.48 11.82 9.06
N GLY A 155 -5.48 11.00 9.37
CA GLY A 155 -5.35 9.67 8.76
C GLY A 155 -6.57 8.76 9.05
N ALA A 156 -7.08 8.79 10.28
CA ALA A 156 -8.30 8.10 10.67
C ALA A 156 -9.53 8.56 9.87
N TYR A 157 -9.65 9.87 9.62
CA TYR A 157 -10.73 10.41 8.81
C TYR A 157 -10.65 9.88 7.37
N VAL A 158 -9.46 9.94 6.74
CA VAL A 158 -9.22 9.39 5.40
C VAL A 158 -9.61 7.91 5.34
N ALA A 159 -9.13 7.10 6.29
CA ALA A 159 -9.42 5.66 6.32
C ALA A 159 -10.93 5.35 6.36
N ARG A 160 -11.72 6.22 6.98
CA ARG A 160 -13.18 6.03 7.08
C ARG A 160 -13.93 6.47 5.83
N THR A 161 -13.38 7.37 5.01
CA THR A 161 -14.12 8.02 3.93
C THR A 161 -13.73 7.58 2.54
N VAL A 162 -12.58 6.93 2.33
CA VAL A 162 -12.12 6.57 0.98
C VAL A 162 -12.72 5.29 0.40
N SER A 163 -13.27 4.39 1.22
CA SER A 163 -13.78 3.08 0.80
C SER A 163 -15.30 3.04 0.70
N ALA A 164 -15.87 2.24 -0.21
CA ALA A 164 -17.30 1.99 -0.23
C ALA A 164 -17.83 1.29 1.03
N LEU A 165 -17.00 0.50 1.71
CA LEU A 165 -17.38 -0.14 2.98
C LEU A 165 -17.27 0.88 4.13
N GLN A 166 -18.41 1.25 4.69
CA GLN A 166 -18.51 2.28 5.72
C GLN A 166 -18.68 1.66 7.13
N LYS A 167 -17.88 2.13 8.10
CA LYS A 167 -17.99 1.71 9.51
C LYS A 167 -19.07 2.47 10.26
N VAL A 168 -20.03 1.75 10.83
CA VAL A 168 -21.10 2.31 11.68
C VAL A 168 -21.07 1.65 13.06
N ARG A 169 -21.02 2.46 14.11
CA ARG A 169 -21.11 2.02 15.50
C ARG A 169 -22.57 1.92 15.93
N MET A 170 -22.98 0.75 16.41
CA MET A 170 -24.33 0.49 16.91
C MET A 170 -24.47 0.93 18.38
N ARG A 171 -25.72 0.98 18.87
CA ARG A 171 -26.02 1.42 20.26
C ARG A 171 -25.42 0.52 21.33
N ASP A 172 -25.19 -0.75 21.01
CA ASP A 172 -24.56 -1.75 21.89
C ASP A 172 -23.02 -1.67 21.88
N GLY A 173 -22.45 -0.74 21.09
CA GLY A 173 -21.00 -0.56 20.97
C GLY A 173 -20.35 -1.46 19.91
N THR A 174 -21.09 -2.32 19.23
CA THR A 174 -20.58 -3.15 18.13
C THR A 174 -20.41 -2.33 16.84
N THR A 175 -19.47 -2.75 15.98
CA THR A 175 -19.21 -2.08 14.70
C THR A 175 -19.76 -2.95 13.55
N TYR A 176 -20.54 -2.33 12.68
CA TYR A 176 -21.05 -2.93 11.46
C TYR A 176 -20.44 -2.24 10.23
N GLY A 177 -20.25 -3.01 9.17
CA GLY A 177 -19.95 -2.49 7.85
C GLY A 177 -21.25 -2.25 7.10
N VAL A 178 -21.33 -1.14 6.37
CA VAL A 178 -22.46 -0.77 5.53
C VAL A 178 -21.95 -0.51 4.12
N LEU A 179 -22.58 -1.10 3.11
CA LEU A 179 -22.23 -0.93 1.70
C LEU A 179 -23.51 -0.86 0.85
N GLN A 180 -23.52 0.03 -0.14
CA GLN A 180 -24.62 0.10 -1.12
C GLN A 180 -24.36 -0.88 -2.26
N THR A 181 -25.31 -1.77 -2.53
CA THR A 181 -25.25 -2.72 -3.65
C THR A 181 -25.68 -2.07 -4.96
N ASP A 182 -25.40 -2.70 -6.09
CA ASP A 182 -25.83 -2.26 -7.43
C ASP A 182 -27.36 -2.06 -7.56
N ALA A 183 -28.14 -2.77 -6.73
CA ALA A 183 -29.59 -2.60 -6.65
C ALA A 183 -30.03 -1.33 -5.88
N GLY A 184 -29.07 -0.52 -5.43
CA GLY A 184 -29.28 0.67 -4.60
C GLY A 184 -29.61 0.35 -3.14
N GLN A 185 -29.58 -0.92 -2.74
CA GLN A 185 -29.93 -1.36 -1.38
C GLN A 185 -28.72 -1.30 -0.45
N LEU A 186 -28.95 -0.99 0.83
CA LEU A 186 -27.91 -1.06 1.85
C LEU A 186 -27.81 -2.48 2.41
N ARG A 187 -26.64 -3.09 2.26
CA ARG A 187 -26.24 -4.29 2.97
C ARG A 187 -25.46 -3.87 4.21
N TYR A 188 -25.75 -4.50 5.35
CA TYR A 188 -25.00 -4.24 6.58
C TYR A 188 -24.82 -5.50 7.39
N GLU A 189 -23.59 -5.72 7.86
CA GLU A 189 -23.15 -6.94 8.56
C GLU A 189 -22.09 -6.59 9.61
N PRO A 190 -21.82 -7.46 10.60
CA PRO A 190 -20.69 -7.28 11.51
C PRO A 190 -19.41 -6.97 10.73
N TYR A 191 -18.70 -5.92 11.14
CA TYR A 191 -17.70 -5.28 10.28
C TYR A 191 -16.62 -6.24 9.77
N ASN A 192 -16.01 -6.99 10.69
CA ASN A 192 -14.89 -7.87 10.35
C ASN A 192 -15.36 -9.00 9.42
N ASP A 193 -16.50 -9.61 9.71
CA ASP A 193 -17.05 -10.67 8.87
C ASP A 193 -17.35 -10.15 7.46
N PHE A 194 -17.92 -8.95 7.35
CA PHE A 194 -18.22 -8.35 6.05
C PHE A 194 -16.95 -7.97 5.28
N LEU A 195 -15.96 -7.40 5.97
CA LEU A 195 -14.64 -7.09 5.39
C LEU A 195 -13.98 -8.36 4.83
N HIS A 196 -13.96 -9.45 5.60
CA HIS A 196 -13.41 -10.73 5.15
C HIS A 196 -14.15 -11.26 3.91
N GLN A 197 -15.48 -11.22 3.93
CA GLN A 197 -16.28 -11.63 2.78
C GLN A 197 -15.97 -10.81 1.53
N ILE A 198 -15.82 -9.49 1.65
CA ILE A 198 -15.48 -8.62 0.52
C ILE A 198 -14.09 -8.97 -0.03
N ILE A 199 -13.08 -9.11 0.83
CA ILE A 199 -11.70 -9.43 0.42
C ILE A 199 -11.60 -10.78 -0.31
N GLU A 200 -12.39 -11.77 0.13
CA GLU A 200 -12.45 -13.10 -0.48
C GLU A 200 -13.38 -13.17 -1.70
N SER A 201 -14.16 -12.11 -1.95
CA SER A 201 -15.18 -12.11 -2.99
C SER A 201 -14.59 -12.05 -4.40
N ASN A 202 -15.40 -12.53 -5.35
CA ASN A 202 -15.26 -12.27 -6.78
C ASN A 202 -16.42 -11.40 -7.31
N ASP A 203 -17.31 -10.97 -6.41
CA ASP A 203 -18.45 -10.13 -6.74
C ASP A 203 -17.97 -8.71 -7.04
N ARG A 204 -18.20 -8.28 -8.28
CA ARG A 204 -17.87 -6.93 -8.74
C ARG A 204 -18.54 -5.87 -7.88
N ALA A 205 -19.81 -6.06 -7.50
CA ALA A 205 -20.57 -5.08 -6.74
C ALA A 205 -19.95 -4.80 -5.36
N LEU A 206 -19.23 -5.79 -4.80
CA LEU A 206 -18.54 -5.64 -3.52
C LEU A 206 -17.14 -5.02 -3.67
N LEU A 207 -16.56 -5.05 -4.87
CA LEU A 207 -15.15 -4.71 -5.11
C LEU A 207 -14.94 -3.40 -5.89
N GLU A 208 -15.93 -2.91 -6.65
CA GLU A 208 -15.77 -1.82 -7.62
C GLU A 208 -15.26 -0.51 -7.01
N ASP A 209 -15.73 -0.17 -5.80
CA ASP A 209 -15.33 1.02 -5.05
C ASP A 209 -14.74 0.70 -3.67
N PHE A 210 -14.39 -0.57 -3.44
CA PHE A 210 -13.79 -0.99 -2.18
C PHE A 210 -12.30 -0.69 -2.17
N THR A 211 -11.87 0.09 -1.19
CA THR A 211 -10.45 0.34 -0.91
C THR A 211 -10.13 -0.18 0.48
N LEU A 212 -9.21 -1.15 0.58
CA LEU A 212 -8.71 -1.63 1.87
C LEU A 212 -7.78 -0.59 2.51
N THR A 213 -8.04 -0.18 3.74
CA THR A 213 -7.29 0.86 4.45
C THR A 213 -6.35 0.27 5.49
N ILE A 214 -5.05 0.52 5.34
CA ILE A 214 -4.02 -0.07 6.19
C ILE A 214 -3.20 1.06 6.85
N GLY A 215 -3.25 1.15 8.17
CA GLY A 215 -2.38 2.05 8.92
C GLY A 215 -1.06 1.34 9.23
N VAL A 216 0.08 1.99 9.04
CA VAL A 216 1.39 1.53 9.52
C VAL A 216 1.85 2.47 10.61
N VAL A 217 1.98 1.95 11.82
CA VAL A 217 2.29 2.73 13.02
C VAL A 217 3.62 2.28 13.59
N SER A 218 4.49 3.24 13.91
CA SER A 218 5.72 2.98 14.66
C SER A 218 5.61 3.64 16.03
N ASN A 219 5.97 2.87 17.06
CA ASN A 219 6.10 3.35 18.43
C ASN A 219 7.50 3.95 18.60
N HIS A 220 7.58 5.20 19.05
CA HIS A 220 8.80 5.78 19.60
C HIS A 220 8.53 6.23 21.04
N GLY A 221 9.26 5.64 22.00
CA GLY A 221 9.29 6.13 23.38
C GLY A 221 8.24 5.57 24.35
N ASN A 222 8.09 4.25 24.42
CA ASN A 222 7.30 3.55 25.47
C ASN A 222 5.80 3.89 25.54
N TRP A 223 5.13 4.15 24.40
CA TRP A 223 3.66 4.30 24.35
C TRP A 223 2.90 2.97 24.33
N PHE A 224 3.61 1.84 24.50
CA PHE A 224 3.04 0.51 24.36
C PHE A 224 3.27 -0.31 25.62
N THR A 225 2.18 -0.61 26.32
CA THR A 225 1.97 -1.96 26.87
C THR A 225 0.77 -2.53 26.11
N ALA A 226 0.78 -3.82 25.78
CA ALA A 226 -0.34 -4.50 25.11
C ALA A 226 -1.67 -4.43 25.91
N GLU A 227 -1.61 -3.86 27.12
CA GLU A 227 -2.65 -3.84 28.14
C GLU A 227 -3.39 -2.49 28.22
N ASP A 228 -2.80 -1.36 27.75
CA ASP A 228 -3.48 -0.05 27.74
C ASP A 228 -3.13 0.80 26.51
N HIS A 229 -3.97 0.69 25.47
CA HIS A 229 -3.87 1.57 24.31
C HIS A 229 -4.21 3.02 24.68
N ASN A 230 -3.29 3.93 24.37
CA ASN A 230 -3.54 5.37 24.38
C ASN A 230 -4.68 5.75 23.42
N LYS A 231 -5.28 6.92 23.64
CA LYS A 231 -6.49 7.37 22.92
C LYS A 231 -6.29 7.48 21.41
N GLU A 232 -5.12 7.94 20.97
CA GLU A 232 -4.74 8.10 19.57
C GLU A 232 -4.72 6.75 18.87
N LEU A 233 -4.22 5.71 19.54
CA LEU A 233 -4.16 4.40 18.96
C LEU A 233 -5.53 3.73 18.88
N LYS A 234 -6.37 3.92 19.90
CA LYS A 234 -7.79 3.54 19.83
C LYS A 234 -8.49 4.19 18.64
N VAL A 235 -8.23 5.48 18.38
CA VAL A 235 -8.77 6.18 17.20
C VAL A 235 -8.29 5.56 15.90
N LEU A 236 -7.00 5.22 15.78
CA LEU A 236 -6.45 4.60 14.56
C LEU A 236 -7.00 3.18 14.36
N ALA A 237 -7.01 2.35 15.40
CA ALA A 237 -7.51 0.98 15.36
C ALA A 237 -9.00 0.90 15.00
N ASP A 238 -9.81 1.83 15.52
CA ASP A 238 -11.23 1.91 15.16
C ASP A 238 -11.43 2.37 13.70
N SER A 239 -10.48 3.11 13.13
CA SER A 239 -10.65 3.76 11.83
C SER A 239 -10.14 2.93 10.65
N TYR A 240 -8.92 2.39 10.72
CA TYR A 240 -8.35 1.57 9.64
C TYR A 240 -8.91 0.15 9.62
N ASP A 241 -8.92 -0.49 8.45
CA ASP A 241 -9.30 -1.90 8.33
C ASP A 241 -8.26 -2.77 9.00
N TRP A 242 -6.99 -2.50 8.71
CA TRP A 242 -5.85 -3.14 9.35
C TRP A 242 -4.88 -2.11 9.91
N LEU A 243 -4.26 -2.45 11.04
CA LEU A 243 -3.23 -1.63 11.66
C LEU A 243 -1.96 -2.48 11.86
N LEU A 244 -0.88 -2.09 11.19
CA LEU A 244 0.41 -2.74 11.26
C LEU A 244 1.29 -1.98 12.24
N PHE A 245 1.77 -2.68 13.27
CA PHE A 245 2.64 -2.11 14.29
C PHE A 245 4.09 -2.48 14.07
N LEU A 246 4.95 -1.48 14.00
CA LEU A 246 6.40 -1.62 13.96
C LEU A 246 6.96 -1.22 15.33
N SER A 247 7.38 -2.24 16.10
CA SER A 247 8.07 -2.03 17.37
C SER A 247 9.46 -1.44 17.14
N ASP A 248 10.01 -0.72 18.13
CA ASP A 248 11.38 -0.19 18.06
C ASP A 248 12.41 -1.31 17.79
N ALA A 249 12.21 -2.49 18.41
CA ALA A 249 13.06 -3.67 18.18
C ALA A 249 12.93 -4.19 16.74
N GLY A 250 11.71 -4.32 16.22
CA GLY A 250 11.47 -4.75 14.85
C GLY A 250 12.01 -3.76 13.81
N LEU A 251 11.91 -2.46 14.10
CA LEU A 251 12.46 -1.40 13.28
C LEU A 251 14.00 -1.41 13.28
N ALA A 252 14.63 -1.62 14.45
CA ALA A 252 16.07 -1.76 14.56
C ALA A 252 16.59 -3.02 13.85
N GLU A 253 15.89 -4.15 13.95
CA GLU A 253 16.21 -5.38 13.21
C GLU A 253 16.04 -5.21 11.70
N PHE A 254 14.99 -4.52 11.26
CA PHE A 254 14.79 -4.18 9.86
C PHE A 254 15.93 -3.31 9.32
N VAL A 255 16.30 -2.24 10.04
CA VAL A 255 17.42 -1.38 9.67
C VAL A 255 18.72 -2.18 9.60
N ARG A 256 18.98 -3.04 10.59
CA ARG A 256 20.18 -3.89 10.61
C ARG A 256 20.21 -4.85 9.42
N SER A 257 19.14 -5.60 9.20
CA SER A 257 19.07 -6.60 8.14
C SER A 257 19.05 -6.01 6.72
N LEU A 258 18.36 -4.88 6.52
CA LEU A 258 18.26 -4.25 5.20
C LEU A 258 19.45 -3.35 4.89
N ILE A 259 19.90 -2.51 5.83
CA ILE A 259 20.90 -1.48 5.57
C ILE A 259 22.31 -2.00 5.88
N LEU A 260 22.49 -2.73 6.99
CA LEU A 260 23.82 -3.15 7.43
C LEU A 260 24.21 -4.53 6.86
N ASP A 261 23.28 -5.49 6.81
CA ASP A 261 23.59 -6.85 6.36
C ASP A 261 23.49 -7.03 4.84
N GLN A 262 22.65 -6.27 4.12
CA GLN A 262 22.65 -6.31 2.64
C GLN A 262 23.86 -5.62 2.01
N MET A 263 24.58 -4.76 2.74
CA MET A 263 25.93 -4.34 2.30
C MET A 263 26.90 -5.54 2.25
N ASN A 264 26.59 -6.64 2.95
CA ASN A 264 27.40 -7.86 2.97
C ASN A 264 26.82 -9.03 2.17
N ASN A 265 25.49 -9.12 1.92
CA ASN A 265 24.89 -10.23 1.15
C ASN A 265 23.52 -9.91 0.50
N ILE A 266 23.53 -9.55 -0.78
CA ILE A 266 22.34 -9.23 -1.59
C ILE A 266 21.65 -10.52 -2.09
N LYS A 267 20.99 -11.35 -1.24
CA LYS A 267 20.03 -12.40 -1.70
C LYS A 267 18.92 -12.84 -0.72
N GLN A 268 18.84 -12.36 0.53
CA GLN A 268 17.81 -12.83 1.48
C GLN A 268 17.17 -11.67 2.27
N SER A 269 16.05 -11.12 1.80
CA SER A 269 15.26 -10.13 2.58
C SER A 269 13.88 -10.61 3.02
N GLN A 270 13.52 -11.88 2.80
CA GLN A 270 12.15 -12.36 3.07
C GLN A 270 11.91 -12.93 4.49
N ARG A 271 12.96 -13.29 5.24
CA ARG A 271 12.84 -14.06 6.50
C ARG A 271 12.79 -13.28 7.82
N PRO A 272 13.46 -12.12 8.00
CA PRO A 272 13.49 -11.46 9.32
C PRO A 272 12.14 -10.83 9.74
N PHE A 273 11.31 -10.44 8.77
CA PHE A 273 10.18 -9.55 9.05
C PHE A 273 9.02 -10.20 9.81
N ILE A 274 8.80 -11.52 9.68
CA ILE A 274 7.74 -12.24 10.41
C ILE A 274 7.99 -12.23 11.94
N LYS A 275 9.23 -11.98 12.39
CA LYS A 275 9.57 -11.83 13.81
C LYS A 275 9.46 -10.40 14.34
N ALA A 276 9.47 -9.39 13.46
CA ALA A 276 9.52 -7.97 13.82
C ALA A 276 8.16 -7.41 14.31
N THR A 277 7.07 -8.13 14.10
CA THR A 277 5.74 -7.81 14.64
C THR A 277 5.57 -8.47 16.00
N THR A 278 5.64 -7.70 17.08
CA THR A 278 5.29 -8.16 18.44
C THR A 278 4.03 -7.45 18.91
N GLY A 279 3.00 -8.22 19.24
CA GLY A 279 1.94 -7.86 20.19
C GLY A 279 0.99 -6.74 19.76
N VAL A 280 -0.12 -7.14 19.15
CA VAL A 280 -1.53 -6.80 19.41
C VAL A 280 -2.24 -7.21 18.12
N GLU A 281 -2.67 -8.47 18.12
CA GLU A 281 -3.51 -9.09 17.10
C GLU A 281 -5.00 -8.82 17.43
N GLU A 282 -5.37 -7.55 17.55
CA GLU A 282 -6.78 -7.12 17.57
C GLU A 282 -7.02 -6.30 16.28
N ALA A 283 -7.55 -6.83 15.18
CA ALA A 283 -8.47 -7.94 15.00
C ALA A 283 -7.91 -9.07 14.10
N ILE A 284 -8.14 -10.30 14.54
CA ILE A 284 -8.47 -11.50 13.74
C ILE A 284 -7.65 -11.66 12.44
N GLY A 285 -6.55 -12.42 12.55
CA GLY A 285 -5.90 -13.07 11.41
C GLY A 285 -4.64 -12.35 10.93
N SER A 286 -3.49 -13.00 11.12
CA SER A 286 -2.25 -12.73 10.39
C SER A 286 -2.54 -12.39 8.92
N PRO A 287 -2.04 -11.27 8.36
CA PRO A 287 -1.99 -11.10 6.93
C PRO A 287 -0.94 -12.10 6.43
N ARG A 288 -1.37 -13.34 6.17
CA ARG A 288 -0.57 -14.24 5.34
C ARG A 288 -0.38 -13.48 4.04
N SER A 289 0.85 -13.42 3.55
CA SER A 289 1.20 -12.78 2.29
C SER A 289 0.22 -13.12 1.15
N GLY A 290 -0.48 -14.25 1.18
CA GLY A 290 -1.54 -14.61 0.23
C GLY A 290 -2.76 -13.68 0.13
N TRP A 291 -3.18 -12.92 1.15
CA TRP A 291 -4.47 -12.21 1.11
C TRP A 291 -4.45 -10.93 0.25
N ILE A 292 -3.37 -10.14 0.33
CA ILE A 292 -3.17 -9.01 -0.58
C ILE A 292 -3.03 -9.52 -2.04
N PHE A 293 -2.45 -10.72 -2.22
CA PHE A 293 -2.36 -11.39 -3.53
C PHE A 293 -3.74 -11.81 -4.05
N THR A 294 -4.62 -12.35 -3.20
CA THR A 294 -6.01 -12.67 -3.55
C THR A 294 -6.77 -11.44 -4.04
N LEU A 295 -6.71 -10.32 -3.29
CA LEU A 295 -7.38 -9.07 -3.68
C LEU A 295 -6.86 -8.54 -5.03
N THR A 296 -5.55 -8.62 -5.26
CA THR A 296 -4.91 -8.19 -6.52
C THR A 296 -5.37 -9.01 -7.72
N LEU A 297 -5.46 -10.34 -7.57
CA LEU A 297 -5.91 -11.27 -8.62
C LEU A 297 -7.37 -11.01 -9.02
N HIS A 298 -8.24 -10.73 -8.06
CA HIS A 298 -9.66 -10.48 -8.31
C HIS A 298 -9.89 -9.09 -8.95
N CYS A 299 -9.28 -8.03 -8.41
CA CYS A 299 -9.40 -6.67 -8.97
C CYS A 299 -8.80 -6.54 -10.38
N ALA A 300 -7.70 -7.25 -10.69
CA ALA A 300 -7.12 -7.28 -12.03
C ALA A 300 -8.05 -7.96 -13.07
N THR A 301 -8.77 -9.00 -12.65
CA THR A 301 -9.72 -9.74 -13.50
C THR A 301 -10.95 -8.88 -13.82
N ILE A 302 -11.43 -8.10 -12.85
CA ILE A 302 -12.60 -7.23 -13.01
C ILE A 302 -12.28 -6.01 -13.90
N SER A 303 -11.13 -5.36 -13.71
CA SER A 303 -10.79 -4.15 -14.48
C SER A 303 -10.41 -4.39 -15.96
N THR A 304 -9.97 -5.60 -16.31
CA THR A 304 -9.51 -5.90 -17.69
C THR A 304 -10.54 -6.67 -18.53
N GLY A 305 -11.60 -7.21 -17.93
CA GLY A 305 -12.58 -8.05 -18.63
C GLY A 305 -11.99 -9.34 -19.24
N THR A 306 -10.73 -9.64 -18.98
CA THR A 306 -10.00 -10.77 -19.56
C THR A 306 -9.52 -11.70 -18.45
N ARG A 307 -9.97 -12.96 -18.50
CA ARG A 307 -9.40 -14.03 -17.66
C ARG A 307 -7.90 -14.16 -17.96
N PRO A 308 -7.01 -14.22 -16.96
CA PRO A 308 -5.60 -14.52 -17.23
C PRO A 308 -5.50 -15.91 -17.87
N ARG A 309 -4.94 -15.97 -19.08
CA ARG A 309 -4.52 -17.24 -19.69
C ARG A 309 -3.33 -17.75 -18.89
N SER A 310 -3.49 -18.91 -18.26
CA SER A 310 -2.38 -19.64 -17.66
C SER A 310 -1.37 -20.01 -18.76
N LYS A 311 -0.23 -19.35 -18.79
CA LYS A 311 0.99 -19.91 -19.35
C LYS A 311 2.12 -19.72 -18.34
N ASP A 312 2.62 -20.87 -17.91
CA ASP A 312 3.89 -21.15 -17.26
C ASP A 312 4.06 -20.71 -15.79
N GLY A 313 3.84 -21.67 -14.87
CA GLY A 313 4.88 -21.99 -13.89
C GLY A 313 4.78 -21.52 -12.43
N LEU A 314 3.60 -21.33 -11.83
CA LEU A 314 3.48 -21.14 -10.37
C LEU A 314 2.66 -22.25 -9.70
N THR A 315 3.37 -23.27 -9.22
CA THR A 315 2.81 -24.34 -8.37
C THR A 315 2.58 -23.80 -6.95
N LEU A 316 1.31 -23.69 -6.55
CA LEU A 316 0.89 -23.35 -5.18
C LEU A 316 1.26 -24.48 -4.21
N TYR A 317 2.12 -24.19 -3.22
CA TYR A 317 2.38 -25.09 -2.09
C TYR A 317 1.27 -24.95 -1.05
N ARG A 318 0.51 -26.02 -0.79
CA ARG A 318 -0.34 -26.17 0.41
C ARG A 318 0.52 -26.73 1.54
N PRO A 319 0.65 -26.08 2.71
CA PRO A 319 1.09 -26.78 3.91
C PRO A 319 -0.04 -27.71 4.35
N GLN A 320 0.25 -29.01 4.35
CA GLN A 320 -0.60 -30.03 4.95
C GLN A 320 -0.74 -29.77 6.45
N THR A 321 -1.96 -30.01 6.92
CA THR A 321 -2.39 -30.14 8.31
C THR A 321 -1.38 -30.97 9.11
N LEU A 322 -0.77 -30.39 10.13
CA LEU A 322 -0.14 -31.16 11.21
C LEU A 322 -1.27 -31.76 12.05
N GLN A 323 -1.70 -32.96 11.67
CA GLN A 323 -2.37 -33.87 12.58
C GLN A 323 -1.37 -34.31 13.64
N SER A 324 -1.87 -34.30 14.88
CA SER A 324 -1.31 -34.95 16.05
C SER A 324 -0.73 -36.32 15.73
N ILE A 325 0.51 -36.55 16.17
CA ILE A 325 1.03 -37.90 16.42
C ILE A 325 1.23 -37.98 17.94
N ASN A 326 0.69 -39.06 18.49
CA ASN A 326 0.64 -39.46 19.90
C ASN A 326 1.88 -39.13 20.73
#